data_AF-A0A2V7SC20-F1
#
_entry.id   AF-A0A2V7SC20-F1
#
_cell.length_a   1.000
_cell.length_b   1.000
_cell.length_c   1.000
_cell.angle_alpha   90.00
_cell.angle_beta   90.00
_cell.angle_gamma   90.00
#
_symmetry.space_group_name_H-M   'P 1'
#
loop_
_entity.id
_entity.type
_entity.pdbx_description
1 polymer ?
#
loop_
_entity_poly.entity_id
_entity_poly.type
_entity_poly.pdbx_seq_one_letter_code
_entity_poly.pdbx_strand_id
1 'polypeptide(L)'
;LSLAAQDPAELCKAIGTVTVGQWASYSVTGASGHRGKARFAIVGSERRRDTTLYWFEISGNGTGTRGEGVMQVLVPGLGVEASGIHGMVVKTAGQPAMKMPDQMLGMMNQRMAENNPALAITRRCASARAVGWETVTVPAGSVKALHMKDLEGGEAWMSRDIPFGIVKAHSKDGEELVLTGRGMDAKSSITEKPMEMPGIMMNPHE
;
A
#
# COMPACT_ATOMS: atom_id res chain seq x y z
N LEU A 1 0.45 -24.17 -22.09
CA LEU A 1 0.33 -23.04 -21.14
C LEU A 1 0.63 -21.78 -21.93
N SER A 2 -0.34 -20.89 -22.13
CA SER A 2 -0.18 -19.73 -23.04
C SER A 2 0.66 -18.63 -22.39
N LEU A 3 1.50 -17.95 -23.18
CA LEU A 3 2.37 -16.85 -22.74
C LEU A 3 1.62 -15.70 -22.04
N ALA A 4 0.31 -15.54 -22.29
CA ALA A 4 -0.51 -14.49 -21.67
C ALA A 4 -0.75 -14.68 -20.16
N ALA A 5 -0.67 -15.91 -19.64
CA ALA A 5 -0.87 -16.20 -18.22
C ALA A 5 0.42 -16.05 -17.38
N GLN A 6 1.59 -16.01 -18.02
CA GLN A 6 2.88 -15.85 -17.34
C GLN A 6 3.17 -14.40 -16.95
N ASP A 7 2.49 -13.43 -17.58
CA ASP A 7 2.76 -12.01 -17.39
C ASP A 7 2.25 -11.42 -16.07
N PRO A 8 1.00 -11.71 -15.63
CA PRO A 8 0.46 -11.13 -14.39
C PRO A 8 1.19 -11.62 -13.15
N ALA A 9 1.46 -12.93 -13.06
CA ALA A 9 2.10 -13.51 -11.88
C ALA A 9 3.54 -13.00 -11.69
N GLU A 10 4.32 -12.93 -12.77
CA GLU A 10 5.68 -12.39 -12.74
C GLU A 10 5.69 -10.89 -12.45
N LEU A 11 4.77 -10.12 -13.06
CA LEU A 11 4.58 -8.71 -12.75
C LEU A 11 4.27 -8.50 -11.27
N CYS A 12 3.33 -9.26 -10.72
CA CYS A 12 2.91 -9.19 -9.33
C CYS A 12 4.01 -9.57 -8.35
N LYS A 13 4.81 -10.58 -8.67
CA LYS A 13 6.01 -10.95 -7.90
C LYS A 13 7.04 -9.82 -7.91
N ALA A 14 7.31 -9.23 -9.07
CA ALA A 14 8.26 -8.12 -9.21
C ALA A 14 7.83 -6.90 -8.38
N ILE A 15 6.54 -6.56 -8.40
CA ILE A 15 5.97 -5.43 -7.65
C ILE A 15 6.04 -5.65 -6.13
N GLY A 16 5.99 -6.91 -5.68
CA GLY A 16 6.13 -7.26 -4.27
C GLY A 16 7.54 -7.04 -3.71
N THR A 17 8.54 -6.99 -4.59
CA THR A 17 9.94 -6.72 -4.22
C THR A 17 10.13 -5.23 -4.00
N VAL A 18 10.58 -4.86 -2.80
CA VAL A 18 10.67 -3.46 -2.39
C VAL A 18 12.10 -3.01 -2.11
N THR A 19 12.37 -1.74 -2.38
CA THR A 19 13.67 -1.10 -2.15
C THR A 19 13.52 0.13 -1.26
N VAL A 20 14.35 0.26 -0.23
CA VAL A 20 14.37 1.45 0.63
C VAL A 20 14.65 2.70 -0.20
N GLY A 21 13.89 3.77 0.03
CA GLY A 21 13.94 5.01 -0.74
C GLY A 21 12.91 5.08 -1.86
N GLN A 22 12.33 3.97 -2.33
CA GLN A 22 11.35 4.06 -3.41
C GLN A 22 10.06 4.76 -2.95
N TRP A 23 9.47 5.56 -3.83
CA TRP A 23 8.15 6.15 -3.60
C TRP A 23 7.36 6.37 -4.88
N ALA A 24 6.04 6.49 -4.72
CA ALA A 24 5.10 6.91 -5.75
C ALA A 24 4.01 7.79 -5.12
N SER A 25 3.59 8.83 -5.84
CA SER A 25 2.50 9.71 -5.42
C SER A 25 1.31 9.58 -6.37
N TYR A 26 0.10 9.76 -5.85
CA TYR A 26 -1.13 9.54 -6.56
C TYR A 26 -2.14 10.65 -6.27
N SER A 27 -2.94 11.00 -7.27
CA SER A 27 -4.23 11.62 -7.02
C SER A 27 -5.26 10.55 -6.71
N VAL A 28 -6.09 10.81 -5.70
CA VAL A 28 -7.20 9.95 -5.29
C VAL A 28 -8.50 10.68 -5.60
N THR A 29 -9.43 10.03 -6.28
CA THR A 29 -10.81 10.49 -6.41
C THR A 29 -11.70 9.44 -5.76
N GLY A 30 -12.35 9.78 -4.65
CA GLY A 30 -13.28 8.89 -3.97
C GLY A 30 -14.64 8.82 -4.68
N ALA A 31 -15.44 7.80 -4.35
CA ALA A 31 -16.78 7.56 -4.90
C ALA A 31 -17.73 8.76 -4.80
N SER A 32 -17.60 9.58 -3.75
CA SER A 32 -18.40 10.79 -3.53
C SER A 32 -17.91 12.02 -4.31
N GLY A 33 -16.88 11.86 -5.15
CA GLY A 33 -16.19 12.94 -5.86
C GLY A 33 -15.16 13.69 -5.02
N HIS A 34 -14.95 13.31 -3.76
CA HIS A 34 -13.89 13.89 -2.94
C HIS A 34 -12.52 13.62 -3.56
N ARG A 35 -11.70 14.67 -3.69
CA ARG A 35 -10.36 14.59 -4.26
C ARG A 35 -9.31 14.74 -3.18
N GLY A 36 -8.35 13.82 -3.20
CA GLY A 36 -7.21 13.82 -2.31
C GLY A 36 -5.93 13.42 -3.03
N LYS A 37 -4.88 13.29 -2.24
CA LYS A 37 -3.58 12.77 -2.64
C LYS A 37 -3.18 11.65 -1.70
N ALA A 38 -2.42 10.71 -2.23
CA ALA A 38 -1.76 9.67 -1.49
C ALA A 38 -0.30 9.58 -1.93
N ARG A 39 0.60 9.24 -1.01
CA ARG A 39 1.99 8.91 -1.30
C ARG A 39 2.32 7.59 -0.61
N PHE A 40 2.87 6.67 -1.39
CA PHE A 40 3.37 5.38 -0.94
C PHE A 40 4.89 5.42 -0.96
N ALA A 41 5.54 4.89 0.08
CA ALA A 41 6.98 4.91 0.19
C ALA A 41 7.54 3.76 1.02
N ILE A 42 8.77 3.34 0.72
CA ILE A 42 9.56 2.49 1.61
C ILE A 42 10.60 3.38 2.28
N VAL A 43 10.40 3.65 3.56
CA VAL A 43 11.13 4.71 4.28
C VAL A 43 12.24 4.19 5.18
N GLY A 44 12.34 2.87 5.31
CA GLY A 44 13.37 2.22 6.11
C GLY A 44 13.21 0.70 6.12
N SER A 45 14.13 0.03 6.80
CA SER A 45 14.10 -1.42 6.99
C SER A 45 14.61 -1.81 8.37
N GLU A 46 14.12 -2.92 8.90
CA GLU A 46 14.61 -3.56 10.12
C GLU A 46 15.03 -5.00 9.82
N ARG A 47 16.13 -5.44 10.43
CA ARG A 47 16.51 -6.84 10.40
C ARG A 47 15.98 -7.53 11.65
N ARG A 48 15.14 -8.55 11.50
CA ARG A 48 14.65 -9.39 12.61
C ARG A 48 15.04 -10.85 12.36
N ARG A 49 15.96 -11.38 13.16
CA ARG A 49 16.53 -12.74 13.01
C ARG A 49 17.08 -12.99 11.61
N ASP A 50 16.37 -13.74 10.76
CA ASP A 50 16.73 -14.10 9.38
C ASP A 50 15.85 -13.43 8.31
N THR A 51 14.92 -12.56 8.73
CA THR A 51 14.07 -11.78 7.83
C THR A 51 14.46 -10.30 7.83
N THR A 52 14.41 -9.67 6.66
CA THR A 52 14.41 -8.21 6.52
C THR A 52 12.97 -7.75 6.40
N LEU A 53 12.59 -6.76 7.20
CA LEU A 53 11.30 -6.12 7.18
C LEU A 53 11.46 -4.68 6.68
N TYR A 54 10.44 -4.13 6.06
CA TYR A 54 10.41 -2.82 5.43
C TYR A 54 9.31 -1.97 6.01
N TRP A 55 9.63 -0.72 6.31
CA TRP A 55 8.66 0.29 6.72
C TRP A 55 7.99 0.86 5.48
N PHE A 56 6.77 0.38 5.20
CA PHE A 56 5.89 0.91 4.17
C PHE A 56 5.06 2.06 4.73
N GLU A 57 5.29 3.26 4.21
CA GLU A 57 4.59 4.48 4.58
C GLU A 57 3.51 4.82 3.54
N ILE A 58 2.33 5.15 4.05
CA ILE A 58 1.22 5.74 3.32
C ILE A 58 0.96 7.10 3.95
N SER A 59 0.98 8.17 3.16
CA SER A 59 0.64 9.51 3.63
C SER A 59 -0.28 10.25 2.67
N GLY A 60 -1.06 11.20 3.19
CA GLY A 60 -1.94 12.04 2.41
C GLY A 60 -3.32 12.19 3.03
N ASN A 61 -4.25 12.76 2.27
CA ASN A 61 -5.62 13.07 2.71
C ASN A 61 -6.70 12.25 1.94
N GLY A 62 -6.28 11.37 1.02
CA GLY A 62 -7.16 10.46 0.28
C GLY A 62 -7.14 9.02 0.80
N THR A 63 -6.31 8.71 1.78
CA THR A 63 -6.18 7.37 2.37
C THR A 63 -7.13 7.29 3.55
N GLY A 64 -7.87 6.18 3.74
CA GLY A 64 -9.00 6.03 4.70
C GLY A 64 -8.79 6.41 6.19
N THR A 65 -7.64 6.97 6.55
CA THR A 65 -7.47 7.84 7.72
C THR A 65 -8.34 9.10 7.56
N ARG A 66 -9.21 9.41 8.52
CA ARG A 66 -9.96 10.67 8.53
C ARG A 66 -8.97 11.86 8.57
N GLY A 67 -8.73 12.49 7.42
CA GLY A 67 -7.88 13.68 7.28
C GLY A 67 -6.46 13.38 6.79
N GLU A 68 -5.63 14.43 6.75
CA GLU A 68 -4.20 14.34 6.44
C GLU A 68 -3.49 13.55 7.55
N GLY A 69 -2.83 12.45 7.17
CA GLY A 69 -2.13 11.59 8.10
C GLY A 69 -0.99 10.81 7.47
N VAL A 70 -0.20 10.17 8.33
CA VAL A 70 0.87 9.24 7.98
C VAL A 70 0.60 7.92 8.70
N MET A 71 0.62 6.83 7.94
CA MET A 71 0.56 5.48 8.47
C MET A 71 1.80 4.72 7.97
N GLN A 72 2.56 4.15 8.90
CA GLN A 72 3.66 3.26 8.58
C GLN A 72 3.33 1.85 9.06
N VAL A 73 3.57 0.86 8.20
CA VAL A 73 3.43 -0.56 8.52
C VAL A 73 4.74 -1.28 8.26
N LEU A 74 5.16 -2.13 9.18
CA LEU A 74 6.35 -2.97 9.05
C LEU A 74 5.97 -4.31 8.46
N VAL A 75 6.47 -4.61 7.26
CA VAL A 75 6.09 -5.81 6.50
C VAL A 75 7.32 -6.47 5.86
N PRO A 76 7.34 -7.79 5.65
CA PRO A 76 8.48 -8.46 4.99
C PRO A 76 8.57 -8.17 3.49
N GLY A 77 7.47 -7.71 2.88
CA GLY A 77 7.36 -7.32 1.49
C GLY A 77 5.96 -6.80 1.20
N LEU A 78 5.66 -6.56 -0.08
CA LEU A 78 4.32 -6.21 -0.54
C LEU A 78 3.75 -7.34 -1.41
N GLY A 79 2.45 -7.32 -1.66
CA GLY A 79 1.86 -8.31 -2.54
C GLY A 79 1.96 -9.72 -1.93
N VAL A 80 2.31 -10.72 -2.74
CA VAL A 80 2.38 -12.13 -2.30
C VAL A 80 3.33 -12.36 -1.13
N GLU A 81 4.32 -11.49 -0.95
CA GLU A 81 5.29 -11.52 0.14
C GLU A 81 4.79 -10.88 1.45
N ALA A 82 3.62 -10.20 1.44
CA ALA A 82 3.11 -9.53 2.63
C ALA A 82 2.54 -10.55 3.65
N SER A 83 3.40 -11.09 4.52
CA SER A 83 2.97 -11.98 5.62
C SER A 83 2.87 -11.23 6.95
N GLY A 84 1.65 -10.76 7.28
CA GLY A 84 1.33 -10.09 8.54
C GLY A 84 2.02 -8.73 8.73
N ILE A 85 1.50 -7.93 9.67
CA ILE A 85 2.05 -6.64 10.08
C ILE A 85 2.87 -6.83 11.35
N HIS A 86 4.13 -6.39 11.34
CA HIS A 86 5.11 -6.58 12.44
C HIS A 86 5.34 -5.32 13.28
N GLY A 87 4.62 -4.25 12.92
CA GLY A 87 4.73 -2.92 13.51
C GLY A 87 3.78 -1.97 12.79
N MET A 88 3.16 -1.05 13.52
CA MET A 88 2.35 0.02 12.93
C MET A 88 2.59 1.31 13.70
N VAL A 89 2.76 2.41 12.97
CA VAL A 89 2.82 3.76 13.51
C VAL A 89 1.80 4.61 12.77
N VAL A 90 0.99 5.37 13.50
CA VAL A 90 -0.02 6.27 12.94
C VAL A 90 0.24 7.68 13.47
N LYS A 91 0.22 8.66 12.59
CA LYS A 91 0.29 10.08 12.92
C LYS A 91 -0.85 10.81 12.22
N THR A 92 -1.74 11.40 12.99
CA THR A 92 -2.78 12.30 12.48
C THR A 92 -2.31 13.75 12.61
N ALA A 93 -2.84 14.64 11.76
CA ALA A 93 -2.50 16.06 11.82
C ALA A 93 -2.70 16.64 13.24
N GLY A 94 -1.67 17.32 13.74
CA GLY A 94 -1.70 17.96 15.06
C GLY A 94 -1.58 17.02 16.27
N GLN A 95 -1.33 15.72 16.07
CA GLN A 95 -1.09 14.76 17.15
C GLN A 95 0.32 14.14 17.04
N PRO A 96 0.91 13.68 18.16
CA PRO A 96 2.14 12.89 18.12
C PRO A 96 1.95 11.59 17.31
N ALA A 97 3.02 11.12 16.67
CA ALA A 97 3.03 9.76 16.12
C ALA A 97 2.85 8.73 17.24
N MET A 98 1.90 7.82 17.06
CA MET A 98 1.59 6.75 18.01
C MET A 98 1.95 5.39 17.41
N LYS A 99 2.73 4.60 18.13
CA LYS A 99 3.05 3.22 17.78
C LYS A 99 2.02 2.28 18.40
N MET A 100 1.52 1.36 17.59
CA MET A 100 0.56 0.35 18.03
C MET A 100 1.26 -0.74 18.86
N PRO A 101 0.72 -1.13 20.03
CA PRO A 101 1.27 -2.20 20.85
C PRO A 101 1.19 -3.55 20.15
N ASP A 102 2.18 -4.41 20.39
CA ASP A 102 2.29 -5.74 19.77
C ASP A 102 1.05 -6.63 20.00
N GLN A 103 0.43 -6.53 21.18
CA GLN A 103 -0.81 -7.26 21.49
C GLN A 103 -1.96 -6.86 20.54
N MET A 104 -2.09 -5.57 20.26
CA MET A 104 -3.11 -5.05 19.35
C MET A 104 -2.79 -5.42 17.89
N LEU A 105 -1.51 -5.39 17.51
CA LEU A 105 -1.05 -5.89 16.22
C LEU A 105 -1.37 -7.37 16.01
N GLY A 106 -1.20 -8.21 17.05
CA GLY A 106 -1.55 -9.62 17.02
C GLY A 106 -3.03 -9.85 16.72
N MET A 107 -3.92 -9.14 17.43
CA MET A 107 -5.36 -9.18 17.16
C MET A 107 -5.71 -8.66 15.76
N MET A 108 -5.03 -7.58 15.32
CA MET A 108 -5.24 -7.01 14.00
C MET A 108 -4.83 -7.98 12.90
N ASN A 109 -3.68 -8.65 13.01
CA ASN A 109 -3.26 -9.67 12.04
C ASN A 109 -4.24 -10.84 11.93
N GLN A 110 -4.89 -11.21 13.03
CA GLN A 110 -5.92 -12.25 13.03
C GLN A 110 -7.23 -11.80 12.35
N ARG A 111 -7.59 -10.51 12.47
CA ARG A 111 -8.86 -9.95 11.95
C ARG A 111 -8.74 -9.32 10.56
N MET A 112 -7.56 -8.82 10.19
CA MET A 112 -7.29 -7.97 9.01
C MET A 112 -6.49 -8.69 7.92
N ALA A 113 -6.48 -10.02 7.90
CA ALA A 113 -6.07 -10.76 6.70
C ALA A 113 -6.85 -10.28 5.45
N GLU A 114 -8.02 -9.66 5.66
CA GLU A 114 -8.87 -9.14 4.60
C GLU A 114 -8.66 -7.67 4.19
N ASN A 115 -8.27 -6.76 5.09
CA ASN A 115 -8.23 -5.32 4.79
C ASN A 115 -6.84 -4.68 4.96
N ASN A 116 -5.77 -5.47 4.95
CA ASN A 116 -4.40 -4.95 5.06
C ASN A 116 -3.96 -4.24 3.75
N PRO A 117 -3.55 -2.95 3.80
CA PRO A 117 -3.09 -2.20 2.62
C PRO A 117 -1.90 -2.85 1.89
N ALA A 118 -1.01 -3.54 2.61
CA ALA A 118 0.11 -4.26 2.01
C ALA A 118 -0.36 -5.52 1.24
N LEU A 119 -1.49 -6.11 1.65
CA LEU A 119 -2.16 -7.25 0.99
C LEU A 119 -3.13 -6.83 -0.12
N ALA A 120 -3.53 -5.56 -0.19
CA ALA A 120 -4.43 -5.07 -1.24
C ALA A 120 -3.83 -5.25 -2.64
N ILE A 121 -2.50 -5.10 -2.75
CA ILE A 121 -1.75 -5.38 -3.99
C ILE A 121 -1.84 -6.87 -4.34
N THR A 122 -1.72 -7.77 -3.34
CA THR A 122 -1.83 -9.23 -3.52
C THR A 122 -3.18 -9.66 -4.03
N ARG A 123 -4.25 -9.09 -3.46
CA ARG A 123 -5.63 -9.41 -3.84
C ARG A 123 -5.89 -9.07 -5.30
N ARG A 124 -5.47 -7.86 -5.71
CA ARG A 124 -5.52 -7.44 -7.11
C ARG A 124 -4.66 -8.30 -8.03
N CYS A 125 -3.63 -8.96 -7.50
CA CYS A 125 -2.77 -9.85 -8.26
C CYS A 125 -3.27 -11.30 -8.35
N ALA A 126 -3.90 -11.82 -7.31
CA ALA A 126 -4.28 -13.23 -7.22
C ALA A 126 -5.59 -13.56 -7.96
N SER A 127 -6.52 -12.60 -8.07
CA SER A 127 -7.83 -12.81 -8.68
C SER A 127 -8.03 -12.09 -10.02
N ALA A 128 -7.05 -11.29 -10.47
CA ALA A 128 -7.23 -10.50 -11.68
C ALA A 128 -6.90 -11.25 -12.97
N ARG A 129 -7.75 -11.03 -13.96
CA ARG A 129 -7.55 -11.48 -15.33
C ARG A 129 -6.80 -10.41 -16.12
N ALA A 130 -5.75 -10.80 -16.81
CA ALA A 130 -5.09 -9.96 -17.80
C ALA A 130 -6.06 -9.62 -18.94
N VAL A 131 -6.21 -8.32 -19.24
CA VAL A 131 -6.92 -7.83 -20.43
C VAL A 131 -5.93 -7.67 -21.58
N GLY A 132 -4.79 -7.01 -21.32
CA GLY A 132 -3.76 -6.79 -22.33
C GLY A 132 -2.81 -5.65 -21.95
N TRP A 133 -1.74 -5.51 -22.73
CA TRP A 133 -0.79 -4.41 -22.59
C TRP A 133 -1.25 -3.18 -23.35
N GLU A 134 -1.16 -2.02 -22.70
CA GLU A 134 -1.43 -0.73 -23.34
C GLU A 134 -0.54 0.38 -22.77
N THR A 135 -0.46 1.49 -23.49
CA THR A 135 0.23 2.70 -23.03
C THR A 135 -0.78 3.61 -22.35
N VAL A 136 -0.56 3.91 -21.08
CA VAL A 136 -1.42 4.77 -20.27
C VAL A 136 -0.72 6.10 -20.05
N THR A 137 -1.39 7.20 -20.38
CA THR A 137 -0.89 8.56 -20.10
C THR A 137 -1.46 9.05 -18.77
N VAL A 138 -0.57 9.37 -17.84
CA VAL A 138 -0.88 9.91 -16.51
C VAL A 138 -0.03 11.17 -16.28
N PRO A 139 -0.31 11.98 -15.24
CA PRO A 139 0.53 13.15 -14.94
C PRO A 139 2.02 12.83 -14.74
N ALA A 140 2.36 11.61 -14.30
CA ALA A 140 3.74 11.14 -14.19
C ALA A 140 4.40 10.73 -15.52
N GLY A 141 3.70 10.85 -16.66
CA GLY A 141 4.19 10.48 -17.99
C GLY A 141 3.39 9.35 -18.65
N SER A 142 3.87 8.88 -19.80
CA SER A 142 3.29 7.74 -20.51
C SER A 142 4.00 6.44 -20.11
N VAL A 143 3.22 5.44 -19.68
CA VAL A 143 3.74 4.19 -19.14
C VAL A 143 3.10 3.01 -19.87
N LYS A 144 3.92 2.07 -20.34
CA LYS A 144 3.44 0.76 -20.81
C LYS A 144 3.03 -0.07 -19.59
N ALA A 145 1.76 -0.44 -19.53
CA ALA A 145 1.15 -1.11 -18.39
C ALA A 145 0.28 -2.29 -18.83
N LEU A 146 0.24 -3.33 -18.00
CA LEU A 146 -0.68 -4.43 -18.13
C LEU A 146 -1.99 -4.04 -17.48
N HIS A 147 -3.06 -3.98 -18.28
CA HIS A 147 -4.41 -3.82 -17.78
C HIS A 147 -4.91 -5.16 -17.24
N MET A 148 -5.32 -5.15 -15.97
CA MET A 148 -5.89 -6.28 -15.26
C MET A 148 -7.26 -5.91 -14.69
N LYS A 149 -8.19 -6.86 -14.69
CA LYS A 149 -9.52 -6.73 -14.06
C LYS A 149 -9.73 -7.82 -13.03
N ASP A 150 -10.13 -7.45 -11.82
CA ASP A 150 -10.53 -8.43 -10.81
C ASP A 150 -11.95 -8.96 -11.06
N LEU A 151 -12.30 -10.01 -10.31
CA LEU A 151 -13.62 -10.66 -10.40
C LEU A 151 -14.77 -9.77 -9.90
N GLU A 152 -14.45 -8.73 -9.13
CA GLU A 152 -15.42 -7.83 -8.51
C GLU A 152 -15.68 -6.59 -9.38
N GLY A 153 -14.95 -6.42 -10.49
CA GLY A 153 -15.12 -5.31 -11.43
C GLY A 153 -14.16 -4.14 -11.20
N GLY A 154 -13.18 -4.29 -10.31
CA GLY A 154 -12.05 -3.38 -10.20
C GLY A 154 -11.09 -3.55 -11.37
N GLU A 155 -10.48 -2.44 -11.79
CA GLU A 155 -9.51 -2.40 -12.89
C GLU A 155 -8.20 -1.77 -12.40
N ALA A 156 -7.06 -2.29 -12.87
CA ALA A 156 -5.76 -1.74 -12.58
C ALA A 156 -4.83 -1.83 -13.79
N TRP A 157 -4.05 -0.78 -13.99
CA TRP A 157 -2.96 -0.73 -14.96
C TRP A 157 -1.67 -0.80 -14.18
N MET A 158 -0.94 -1.89 -14.39
CA MET A 158 0.25 -2.19 -13.60
C MET A 158 1.52 -2.28 -14.45
N SER A 159 2.64 -1.80 -13.92
CA SER A 159 3.93 -1.83 -14.59
C SER A 159 5.07 -2.03 -13.61
N ARG A 160 6.02 -2.89 -13.96
CA ARG A 160 7.19 -3.21 -13.12
C ARG A 160 8.15 -2.03 -12.96
N ASP A 161 8.09 -1.06 -13.86
CA ASP A 161 8.96 0.13 -13.85
C ASP A 161 8.45 1.22 -12.88
N ILE A 162 7.30 0.98 -12.26
CA ILE A 162 6.65 1.89 -11.32
C ILE A 162 6.75 1.32 -9.91
N PRO A 163 7.24 2.08 -8.92
CA PRO A 163 7.20 1.66 -7.53
C PRO A 163 5.78 1.26 -7.12
N PHE A 164 5.64 0.11 -6.47
CA PHE A 164 4.34 -0.48 -6.08
C PHE A 164 3.45 -0.89 -7.27
N GLY A 165 3.96 -0.78 -8.49
CA GLY A 165 3.34 -1.30 -9.70
C GLY A 165 2.17 -0.52 -10.25
N ILE A 166 1.56 0.40 -9.51
CA ILE A 166 0.28 1.00 -9.89
C ILE A 166 0.51 2.24 -10.77
N VAL A 167 0.06 2.19 -12.02
CA VAL A 167 -0.02 3.37 -12.90
C VAL A 167 -1.37 4.07 -12.72
N LYS A 168 -2.43 3.26 -12.72
CA LYS A 168 -3.81 3.68 -12.52
C LYS A 168 -4.60 2.53 -11.89
N ALA A 169 -5.56 2.83 -11.04
CA ALA A 169 -6.53 1.86 -10.56
C ALA A 169 -7.91 2.50 -10.45
N HIS A 170 -8.94 1.67 -10.64
CA HIS A 170 -10.34 2.03 -10.50
C HIS A 170 -11.04 0.91 -9.71
N SER A 171 -11.69 1.24 -8.58
CA SER A 171 -12.52 0.29 -7.86
C SER A 171 -13.92 0.25 -8.45
N LYS A 172 -14.64 -0.86 -8.24
CA LYS A 172 -16.06 -0.95 -8.62
C LYS A 172 -16.92 0.15 -7.98
N ASP A 173 -16.55 0.58 -6.78
CA ASP A 173 -17.28 1.60 -6.03
C ASP A 173 -17.01 3.04 -6.51
N GLY A 174 -16.20 3.20 -7.57
CA GLY A 174 -15.92 4.50 -8.20
C GLY A 174 -14.75 5.26 -7.59
N GLU A 175 -13.90 4.60 -6.80
CA GLU A 175 -12.63 5.18 -6.36
C GLU A 175 -11.59 5.06 -7.48
N GLU A 176 -10.91 6.17 -7.80
CA GLU A 176 -9.84 6.21 -8.79
C GLU A 176 -8.51 6.62 -8.13
N LEU A 177 -7.44 5.91 -8.49
CA LEU A 177 -6.08 6.21 -8.12
C LEU A 177 -5.26 6.43 -9.40
N VAL A 178 -4.59 7.57 -9.55
CA VAL A 178 -3.79 7.90 -10.75
C VAL A 178 -2.41 8.36 -10.35
N LEU A 179 -1.37 7.77 -10.96
CA LEU A 179 0.03 8.09 -10.67
C LEU A 179 0.38 9.53 -11.07
N THR A 180 0.99 10.26 -10.14
CA THR A 180 1.37 11.68 -10.31
C THR A 180 2.87 11.92 -10.19
N GLY A 181 3.62 11.00 -9.58
CA GLY A 181 5.07 11.10 -9.42
C GLY A 181 5.68 9.83 -8.85
N ARG A 182 7.01 9.70 -8.95
CA ARG A 182 7.78 8.56 -8.41
C ARG A 182 9.25 8.95 -8.19
N GLY A 183 9.97 8.21 -7.36
CA GLY A 183 11.40 8.42 -7.11
C GLY A 183 12.01 7.40 -6.14
N MET A 184 13.26 7.67 -5.70
CA MET A 184 14.11 6.73 -4.93
C MET A 184 14.77 7.34 -3.67
N ASP A 185 14.35 8.53 -3.28
CA ASP A 185 14.92 9.33 -2.19
C ASP A 185 13.98 9.45 -0.97
N ALA A 186 13.02 8.53 -0.84
CA ALA A 186 12.05 8.56 0.25
C ALA A 186 12.71 8.47 1.63
N LYS A 187 12.20 9.31 2.53
CA LYS A 187 12.49 9.28 3.96
C LYS A 187 11.16 9.26 4.72
N SER A 188 11.21 8.85 5.97
CA SER A 188 10.07 8.85 6.87
C SER A 188 9.49 10.26 7.01
N SER A 189 8.18 10.38 6.86
CA SER A 189 7.46 11.63 7.17
C SER A 189 7.27 11.82 8.68
N ILE A 190 7.50 10.77 9.47
CA ILE A 190 7.55 10.81 10.94
C ILE A 190 9.00 11.01 11.37
N THR A 191 9.31 12.20 11.89
CA THR A 191 10.68 12.57 12.30
C THR A 191 10.88 12.50 13.81
N GLU A 192 9.81 12.61 14.58
CA GLU A 192 9.83 12.42 16.02
C GLU A 192 9.84 10.94 16.40
N LYS A 193 10.26 10.64 17.64
CA LYS A 193 10.13 9.30 18.20
C LYS A 193 8.64 9.01 18.48
N PRO A 194 8.04 7.95 17.91
CA PRO A 194 6.66 7.60 18.20
C PRO A 194 6.46 7.27 19.68
N MET A 195 5.33 7.72 20.23
CA MET A 195 4.88 7.36 21.57
C MET A 195 4.14 6.03 21.52
N GLU A 196 4.28 5.20 22.54
CA GLU A 196 3.48 3.97 22.63
C GLU A 196 2.01 4.35 22.85
N MET A 197 1.10 3.73 22.09
CA MET A 197 -0.33 3.95 22.29
C MET A 197 -0.74 3.42 23.66
N PRO A 198 -1.50 4.20 24.46
CA PRO A 198 -2.03 3.70 25.71
C PRO A 198 -2.79 2.41 25.46
N GLY A 199 -2.39 1.33 26.14
CA GLY A 199 -3.10 0.07 26.04
C GLY A 199 -4.55 0.28 26.51
N ILE A 200 -5.50 -0.27 25.76
CA ILE A 200 -6.87 -0.37 26.26
C ILE A 200 -6.80 -1.36 27.43
N MET A 201 -6.84 -0.86 28.67
CA MET A 201 -7.19 -1.71 29.80
C MET A 201 -8.62 -2.18 29.52
N MET A 202 -8.77 -3.44 29.09
CA MET A 202 -10.09 -4.07 29.10
C MET A 202 -10.50 -4.16 30.56
N ASN A 203 -11.47 -3.34 30.98
CA ASN A 203 -12.13 -3.54 32.25
C ASN A 203 -12.90 -4.88 32.15
N PRO A 204 -12.63 -5.89 32.98
CA PRO A 204 -13.29 -7.20 32.86
C PRO A 204 -14.77 -7.21 33.27
N HIS A 205 -15.34 -6.06 33.62
CA HIS A 205 -16.69 -5.94 34.17
C HIS A 205 -17.35 -4.64 33.71
N GLU A 206 -18.17 -4.71 32.65
CA GLU A 206 -19.37 -3.89 32.41
C GLU A 206 -20.30 -4.63 31.44
#